data_AF-A0A3A5AHQ3-F1
#
_entry.id   AF-A0A3A5AHQ3-F1
#
_cell.length_a   1.000
_cell.length_b   1.000
_cell.length_c   1.000
_cell.angle_alpha   90.00
_cell.angle_beta   90.00
_cell.angle_gamma   90.00
#
_symmetry.space_group_name_H-M   'P 1'
#
loop_
_entity.id
_entity.type
_entity.pdbx_description
1 polymer ?
#
loop_
_entity_poly.entity_id
_entity_poly.type
_entity_poly.pdbx_seq_one_letter_code
_entity_poly.pdbx_strand_id
1 'polypeptide(L)'
;MGKKSPLPSRLGLYGKSETASSTLDYPPIHHQIQLRAAGGDLSQRRFSFSKWTGIEKSKARNLTTKLKSRGGIGVNDQSNRLFNCLEKHCRLATTPVGVKLAKEGDTPGGKIKYPLSHIGNKLAVCQGMTLARTFGWTMGFRSEDHACPLPRVFMGHIDPGRLLAGTLAGYYQDDPGCMETMEASYPRWPVGAYREIWLAPLDRCRYIPDLIVVYGNPAQVLTLIQAANFRLGSGIRSVSSGRYGCATWIAGVLKAGECTYMVPGPGERVFAGTQDHEMSFAIPYSRSDRLVEGLEYIRSKGAFRYPVPTMGLLSEPKIPAKYHEIEPD
;
A
#
# COMPACT_ATOMS: atom_id res chain seq x y z
N MET A 1 77.60 -18.55 5.76
CA MET A 1 77.12 -19.80 5.11
C MET A 1 75.66 -19.99 5.46
N GLY A 2 74.79 -19.97 4.44
CA GLY A 2 73.39 -20.48 4.43
C GLY A 2 72.35 -19.73 5.27
N LYS A 3 71.13 -19.44 4.80
CA LYS A 3 70.46 -19.44 3.48
C LYS A 3 69.10 -18.74 3.74
N LYS A 4 68.74 -17.77 2.87
CA LYS A 4 67.44 -17.49 2.19
C LYS A 4 66.13 -17.87 2.94
N SER A 5 65.04 -17.07 2.98
CA SER A 5 64.49 -16.18 1.95
C SER A 5 63.36 -15.28 2.51
N PRO A 6 63.16 -14.06 1.98
CA PRO A 6 62.07 -13.15 2.31
C PRO A 6 60.87 -13.24 1.34
N LEU A 7 59.73 -12.72 1.79
CA LEU A 7 58.49 -12.45 1.03
C LEU A 7 58.77 -11.69 -0.28
N PRO A 8 58.02 -11.93 -1.37
CA PRO A 8 58.03 -11.03 -2.50
C PRO A 8 56.95 -9.95 -2.35
N SER A 9 57.39 -8.72 -2.57
CA SER A 9 56.57 -7.62 -3.05
C SER A 9 57.06 -7.22 -4.45
N ARG A 10 56.13 -6.79 -5.31
CA ARG A 10 56.21 -5.67 -6.25
C ARG A 10 55.77 -5.94 -7.69
N LEU A 11 55.22 -4.84 -8.24
CA LEU A 11 55.04 -4.44 -9.65
C LEU A 11 53.83 -5.10 -10.32
N GLY A 12 52.74 -4.41 -10.66
CA GLY A 12 52.60 -3.03 -11.12
C GLY A 12 52.47 -3.04 -12.64
N LEU A 13 51.38 -2.48 -13.18
CA LEU A 13 51.33 -1.70 -14.42
C LEU A 13 49.86 -1.31 -14.72
N TYR A 14 49.61 0.00 -14.64
CA TYR A 14 48.53 0.69 -15.35
C TYR A 14 48.83 0.64 -16.85
N GLY A 15 47.81 0.49 -17.70
CA GLY A 15 47.99 0.62 -19.14
C GLY A 15 46.77 0.43 -20.04
N LYS A 16 46.00 1.52 -20.17
CA LYS A 16 45.25 1.97 -21.36
C LYS A 16 43.90 1.35 -21.74
N SER A 17 42.99 2.30 -21.93
CA SER A 17 41.69 2.32 -22.58
C SER A 17 41.72 1.91 -24.04
N GLU A 18 40.71 1.16 -24.48
CA GLU A 18 40.15 1.26 -25.82
C GLU A 18 38.61 1.23 -25.74
N THR A 19 38.02 2.17 -26.46
CA THR A 19 36.60 2.43 -26.64
C THR A 19 35.95 1.35 -27.50
N ALA A 20 34.85 0.77 -27.04
CA ALA A 20 33.89 0.10 -27.92
C ALA A 20 32.47 0.42 -27.46
N SER A 21 31.85 1.33 -28.20
CA SER A 21 30.41 1.54 -28.27
C SER A 21 29.72 0.20 -28.54
N SER A 22 28.81 -0.20 -27.66
CA SER A 22 27.78 -1.18 -28.01
C SER A 22 26.44 -0.64 -27.51
N THR A 23 25.69 -0.11 -28.47
CA THR A 23 24.26 0.15 -28.40
C THR A 23 23.53 -1.17 -28.10
N LEU A 24 23.02 -1.30 -26.87
CA LEU A 24 22.01 -2.31 -26.57
C LEU A 24 20.63 -1.74 -26.92
N ASP A 25 20.23 -1.99 -28.16
CA ASP A 25 18.87 -1.81 -28.64
C ASP A 25 17.90 -2.69 -27.84
N TYR A 26 16.95 -2.06 -27.13
CA TYR A 26 15.79 -2.75 -26.59
C TYR A 26 14.71 -2.85 -27.67
N PRO A 27 14.23 -4.05 -28.06
CA PRO A 27 13.16 -4.16 -29.03
C PRO A 27 11.80 -3.78 -28.41
N PRO A 28 10.88 -3.18 -29.20
CA PRO A 28 9.54 -2.81 -28.74
C PRO A 28 8.66 -4.05 -28.52
N ILE A 29 8.01 -4.13 -27.36
CA ILE A 29 7.08 -5.21 -27.02
C ILE A 29 5.74 -4.95 -27.73
N HIS A 30 5.54 -5.56 -28.90
CA HIS A 30 4.23 -5.71 -29.52
C HIS A 30 3.57 -7.02 -29.04
N HIS A 31 2.41 -6.90 -28.39
CA HIS A 31 1.55 -8.04 -28.06
C HIS A 31 0.84 -8.56 -29.33
N GLN A 32 1.15 -9.79 -29.74
CA GLN A 32 0.21 -10.65 -30.46
C GLN A 32 0.26 -12.05 -29.83
N ILE A 33 -0.81 -12.43 -29.16
CA ILE A 33 -1.05 -13.82 -28.73
C ILE A 33 -2.01 -14.43 -29.74
N GLN A 34 -1.50 -15.31 -30.60
CA GLN A 34 -2.32 -16.25 -31.36
C GLN A 34 -2.72 -17.40 -30.44
N LEU A 35 -4.03 -17.56 -30.20
CA LEU A 35 -4.62 -18.74 -29.58
C LEU A 35 -4.71 -19.85 -30.65
N ARG A 36 -3.96 -20.95 -30.46
CA ARG A 36 -4.25 -22.23 -31.12
C ARG A 36 -5.03 -23.11 -30.15
N ALA A 37 -6.24 -23.48 -30.57
CA ALA A 37 -7.12 -24.40 -29.89
C ALA A 37 -6.77 -25.87 -30.23
N ALA A 38 -6.73 -26.71 -29.20
CA ALA A 38 -7.01 -28.14 -29.24
C ALA A 38 -7.58 -28.44 -27.83
N GLY A 39 -8.85 -28.77 -27.65
CA GLY A 39 -9.59 -29.86 -28.29
C GLY A 39 -9.89 -30.87 -27.18
N GLY A 40 -10.98 -30.66 -26.44
CA GLY A 40 -11.38 -31.53 -25.33
C GLY A 40 -12.78 -31.16 -24.82
N ASP A 41 -13.76 -31.98 -25.18
CA ASP A 41 -15.18 -31.89 -24.85
C ASP A 41 -15.42 -32.06 -23.33
N LEU A 42 -16.05 -31.06 -22.71
CA LEU A 42 -16.51 -31.08 -21.32
C LEU A 42 -18.03 -30.84 -21.23
N SER A 43 -18.78 -31.35 -22.20
CA SER A 43 -20.21 -31.56 -22.01
C SER A 43 -20.43 -32.80 -21.13
N GLN A 44 -21.33 -32.68 -20.14
CA GLN A 44 -21.71 -33.68 -19.13
C GLN A 44 -20.98 -33.66 -17.77
N ARG A 45 -21.07 -32.55 -17.04
CA ARG A 45 -21.32 -32.59 -15.57
C ARG A 45 -22.29 -31.50 -15.15
N ARG A 46 -23.59 -31.79 -15.25
CA ARG A 46 -24.67 -30.97 -14.64
C ARG A 46 -24.73 -31.29 -13.14
N PHE A 47 -24.26 -30.38 -12.29
CA PHE A 47 -24.67 -30.36 -10.89
C PHE A 47 -25.98 -29.57 -10.76
N SER A 48 -27.05 -30.26 -10.35
CA SER A 48 -28.36 -29.66 -10.08
C SER A 48 -28.30 -28.89 -8.75
N PHE A 49 -28.52 -27.58 -8.82
CA PHE A 49 -28.80 -26.71 -7.67
C PHE A 49 -30.24 -26.21 -7.77
N SER A 50 -31.22 -27.12 -7.79
CA SER A 50 -32.63 -26.77 -7.69
C SER A 50 -33.20 -27.28 -6.37
N LYS A 51 -32.89 -26.59 -5.25
CA LYS A 51 -33.62 -26.74 -3.97
C LYS A 51 -33.28 -25.69 -2.90
N TRP A 52 -33.26 -24.40 -3.25
CA TRP A 52 -33.31 -23.32 -2.25
C TRP A 52 -34.06 -22.11 -2.82
N THR A 53 -35.38 -22.23 -2.94
CA THR A 53 -36.26 -21.08 -3.19
C THR A 53 -37.52 -21.23 -2.37
N GLY A 54 -37.57 -20.54 -1.24
CA GLY A 54 -38.77 -20.49 -0.42
C GLY A 54 -38.46 -20.01 0.99
N ILE A 55 -38.15 -18.71 1.13
CA ILE A 55 -38.49 -17.86 2.28
C ILE A 55 -38.31 -16.38 1.85
N GLU A 56 -39.44 -15.69 1.74
CA GLU A 56 -39.71 -14.25 1.95
C GLU A 56 -38.92 -13.16 1.20
N LYS A 57 -39.29 -12.92 -0.08
CA LYS A 57 -39.04 -11.65 -0.80
C LYS A 57 -39.77 -10.43 -0.18
N SER A 58 -40.72 -10.63 0.73
CA SER A 58 -41.49 -9.56 1.40
C SER A 58 -40.76 -8.96 2.61
N LYS A 59 -39.96 -9.74 3.36
CA LYS A 59 -39.14 -9.20 4.46
C LYS A 59 -37.95 -8.36 3.96
N ALA A 60 -37.39 -8.70 2.80
CA ALA A 60 -36.29 -7.94 2.19
C ALA A 60 -36.69 -6.51 1.78
N ARG A 61 -37.94 -6.29 1.36
CA ARG A 61 -38.47 -4.96 0.99
C ARG A 61 -38.79 -4.09 2.21
N ASN A 62 -39.27 -4.68 3.30
CA ASN A 62 -39.51 -3.94 4.53
C ASN A 62 -38.21 -3.60 5.28
N LEU A 63 -37.16 -4.42 5.17
CA LEU A 63 -35.84 -4.10 5.73
C LEU A 63 -35.17 -2.93 4.98
N THR A 64 -35.22 -2.92 3.65
CA THR A 64 -34.67 -1.84 2.80
C THR A 64 -35.39 -0.50 2.98
N THR A 65 -36.68 -0.52 3.34
CA THR A 65 -37.46 0.70 3.59
C THR A 65 -37.29 1.22 5.03
N LYS A 66 -37.03 0.32 6.01
CA LYS A 66 -36.74 0.70 7.41
C LYS A 66 -35.29 1.14 7.65
N LEU A 67 -34.37 0.79 6.75
CA LEU A 67 -32.97 1.28 6.73
C LEU A 67 -32.82 2.68 6.13
N LYS A 68 -33.80 3.16 5.33
CA LYS A 68 -33.78 4.52 4.75
C LYS A 68 -34.33 5.62 5.67
N SER A 69 -34.90 5.27 6.82
CA SER A 69 -35.59 6.23 7.71
C SER A 69 -34.90 6.47 9.06
N ARG A 70 -33.62 6.12 9.19
CA ARG A 70 -32.78 6.56 10.33
C ARG A 70 -31.58 7.36 9.81
N GLY A 71 -31.85 8.64 9.57
CA GLY A 71 -30.82 9.66 9.40
C GLY A 71 -29.94 9.72 10.63
N GLY A 72 -28.69 9.30 10.44
CA GLY A 72 -27.58 9.41 11.36
C GLY A 72 -26.39 8.83 10.61
N ILE A 73 -25.38 9.65 10.32
CA ILE A 73 -24.16 9.24 9.61
C ILE A 73 -23.36 8.31 10.55
N GLY A 74 -23.85 7.08 10.67
CA GLY A 74 -23.17 5.94 11.26
C GLY A 74 -22.22 5.36 10.22
N VAL A 75 -21.16 4.73 10.71
CA VAL A 75 -20.08 4.13 9.92
C VAL A 75 -20.67 3.27 8.78
N ASN A 76 -20.23 3.51 7.54
CA ASN A 76 -20.72 2.81 6.35
C ASN A 76 -20.53 1.29 6.47
N ASP A 77 -21.55 0.50 6.10
CA ASP A 77 -21.53 -0.97 6.11
C ASP A 77 -20.29 -1.55 5.41
N GLN A 78 -19.91 -0.99 4.25
CA GLN A 78 -18.71 -1.40 3.51
C GLN A 78 -17.42 -1.15 4.31
N SER A 79 -17.31 -0.01 4.99
CA SER A 79 -16.15 0.31 5.84
C SER A 79 -16.05 -0.64 7.03
N ASN A 80 -17.18 -0.98 7.66
CA ASN A 80 -17.24 -1.94 8.76
C ASN A 80 -16.85 -3.35 8.30
N ARG A 81 -17.36 -3.80 7.13
CA ARG A 81 -16.99 -5.10 6.55
C ARG A 81 -15.50 -5.18 6.27
N LEU A 82 -14.92 -4.14 5.67
CA LEU A 82 -13.47 -4.07 5.43
C LEU A 82 -12.69 -4.09 6.75
N PHE A 83 -13.04 -3.22 7.71
CA PHE A 83 -12.36 -3.14 9.00
C PHE A 83 -12.35 -4.50 9.72
N ASN A 84 -13.51 -5.14 9.88
CA ASN A 84 -13.62 -6.44 10.53
C ASN A 84 -12.83 -7.54 9.80
N CYS A 85 -12.80 -7.49 8.47
CA CYS A 85 -12.03 -8.43 7.65
C CYS A 85 -10.51 -8.25 7.87
N LEU A 86 -10.04 -7.01 7.91
CA LEU A 86 -8.63 -6.68 8.17
C LEU A 86 -8.21 -7.11 9.59
N GLU A 87 -9.04 -6.82 10.60
CA GLU A 87 -8.78 -7.24 11.99
C GLU A 87 -8.66 -8.76 12.09
N LYS A 88 -9.61 -9.48 11.48
CA LYS A 88 -9.67 -10.95 11.50
C LYS A 88 -8.45 -11.61 10.83
N HIS A 89 -8.04 -11.12 9.66
CA HIS A 89 -7.06 -11.82 8.81
C HIS A 89 -5.65 -11.23 8.83
N CYS A 90 -5.50 -9.94 9.14
CA CYS A 90 -4.20 -9.24 9.11
C CYS A 90 -3.67 -8.91 10.51
N ARG A 91 -4.52 -8.74 11.53
CA ARG A 91 -4.13 -8.42 12.92
C ARG A 91 -3.16 -7.24 13.01
N LEU A 92 -3.55 -6.13 12.40
CA LEU A 92 -2.71 -4.94 12.25
C LEU A 92 -2.39 -4.33 13.62
N ALA A 93 -1.20 -3.76 13.77
CA ALA A 93 -0.80 -3.11 15.02
C ALA A 93 -1.54 -1.78 15.26
N THR A 94 -2.07 -1.18 14.20
CA THR A 94 -2.75 0.12 14.23
C THR A 94 -3.97 0.11 13.34
N THR A 95 -4.93 0.98 13.64
CA THR A 95 -6.22 1.04 12.94
C THR A 95 -6.03 1.46 11.47
N PRO A 96 -6.67 0.79 10.49
CA PRO A 96 -6.77 1.29 9.11
C PRO A 96 -7.32 2.71 9.07
N VAL A 97 -6.81 3.56 8.17
CA VAL A 97 -7.22 4.96 8.08
C VAL A 97 -8.02 5.19 6.81
N GLY A 98 -9.26 5.68 6.96
CA GLY A 98 -10.06 6.20 5.86
C GLY A 98 -9.59 7.61 5.48
N VAL A 99 -9.25 7.80 4.21
CA VAL A 99 -8.77 9.07 3.67
C VAL A 99 -9.82 9.65 2.72
N LYS A 100 -10.16 10.93 2.93
CA LYS A 100 -11.02 11.71 2.04
C LYS A 100 -10.23 12.89 1.48
N LEU A 101 -10.27 13.08 0.15
CA LEU A 101 -9.86 14.32 -0.48
C LEU A 101 -11.11 15.18 -0.67
N ALA A 102 -11.26 16.16 0.21
CA ALA A 102 -12.47 16.96 0.29
C ALA A 102 -12.41 18.14 -0.71
N LYS A 103 -13.51 18.33 -1.43
CA LYS A 103 -13.74 19.46 -2.32
C LYS A 103 -14.46 20.59 -1.59
N GLU A 104 -14.60 21.72 -2.28
CA GLU A 104 -15.44 22.81 -1.80
C GLU A 104 -16.88 22.31 -1.52
N GLY A 105 -17.43 22.68 -0.36
CA GLY A 105 -18.77 22.26 0.06
C GLY A 105 -18.87 20.88 0.70
N ASP A 106 -17.81 20.05 0.66
CA ASP A 106 -17.81 18.78 1.41
C ASP A 106 -17.81 19.07 2.92
N THR A 107 -18.72 18.41 3.65
CA THR A 107 -18.80 18.53 5.11
C THR A 107 -18.55 17.18 5.79
N PRO A 108 -17.68 17.11 6.81
CA PRO A 108 -17.49 15.88 7.54
C PRO A 108 -18.68 15.61 8.47
N GLY A 109 -19.15 14.37 8.57
CA GLY A 109 -20.24 13.98 9.47
C GLY A 109 -19.87 13.93 10.96
N GLY A 110 -18.75 14.54 11.35
CA GLY A 110 -18.18 14.45 12.70
C GLY A 110 -17.15 15.54 12.99
N LYS A 111 -16.65 15.55 14.23
CA LYS A 111 -15.62 16.50 14.67
C LYS A 111 -14.28 16.17 13.99
N ILE A 112 -13.69 17.17 13.34
CA ILE A 112 -12.36 17.10 12.75
C ILE A 112 -11.44 18.05 13.50
N LYS A 113 -10.25 17.57 13.86
CA LYS A 113 -9.17 18.39 14.41
C LYS A 113 -8.27 18.89 13.28
N TYR A 114 -8.01 20.18 13.23
CA TYR A 114 -7.07 20.78 12.30
C TYR A 114 -5.81 21.24 13.05
N PRO A 115 -4.60 20.94 12.53
CA PRO A 115 -3.33 21.26 13.20
C PRO A 115 -3.24 22.67 13.78
N LEU A 116 -3.43 23.70 12.97
CA LEU A 116 -3.24 25.07 13.45
C LEU A 116 -4.24 25.48 14.52
N SER A 117 -5.53 25.18 14.31
CA SER A 117 -6.60 25.65 15.21
C SER A 117 -6.76 24.81 16.48
N HIS A 118 -6.35 23.54 16.48
CA HIS A 118 -6.60 22.63 17.59
C HIS A 118 -5.33 22.15 18.31
N ILE A 119 -4.17 22.21 17.66
CA ILE A 119 -2.88 21.81 18.26
C ILE A 119 -2.01 23.05 18.49
N GLY A 120 -2.15 24.09 17.66
CA GLY A 120 -1.41 25.36 17.79
C GLY A 120 -0.18 25.46 16.89
N ASN A 121 0.12 24.43 16.10
CA ASN A 121 1.18 24.45 15.10
C ASN A 121 0.82 23.61 13.87
N LYS A 122 1.52 23.86 12.76
CA LYS A 122 1.40 23.07 11.53
C LYS A 122 1.97 21.67 11.73
N LEU A 123 1.43 20.69 11.02
CA LEU A 123 1.94 19.31 11.02
C LEU A 123 2.21 18.83 9.60
N ALA A 124 3.06 17.82 9.45
CA ALA A 124 3.14 17.05 8.21
C ALA A 124 1.92 16.12 8.10
N VAL A 125 1.44 15.87 6.88
CA VAL A 125 0.24 15.02 6.69
C VAL A 125 0.46 13.58 7.19
N CYS A 126 1.71 13.08 7.13
CA CYS A 126 2.08 11.79 7.70
C CYS A 126 1.94 11.76 9.22
N GLN A 127 2.17 12.87 9.93
CA GLN A 127 1.89 12.95 11.38
C GLN A 127 0.38 12.84 11.63
N GLY A 128 -0.44 13.46 10.78
CA GLY A 128 -1.89 13.29 10.80
C GLY A 128 -2.31 11.84 10.58
N MET A 129 -1.66 11.14 9.64
CA MET A 129 -1.89 9.71 9.40
C MET A 129 -1.56 8.88 10.65
N THR A 130 -0.43 9.15 11.31
CA THR A 130 -0.05 8.50 12.57
C THR A 130 -1.08 8.78 13.66
N LEU A 131 -1.46 10.05 13.90
CA LEU A 131 -2.46 10.42 14.89
C LEU A 131 -3.81 9.70 14.65
N ALA A 132 -4.21 9.52 13.39
CA ALA A 132 -5.40 8.75 13.06
C ALA A 132 -5.24 7.27 13.42
N ARG A 133 -4.20 6.60 12.94
CA ARG A 133 -4.02 5.15 13.13
C ARG A 133 -3.69 4.72 14.57
N THR A 134 -3.04 5.60 15.36
CA THR A 134 -2.58 5.28 16.72
C THR A 134 -3.41 5.93 17.83
N PHE A 135 -3.74 7.22 17.72
CA PHE A 135 -4.46 7.95 18.78
C PHE A 135 -5.98 7.92 18.57
N GLY A 136 -6.43 7.45 17.40
CA GLY A 136 -7.85 7.43 17.06
C GLY A 136 -8.42 8.80 16.70
N TRP A 137 -7.57 9.78 16.38
CA TRP A 137 -8.03 11.15 16.08
C TRP A 137 -8.53 11.26 14.65
N THR A 138 -9.62 12.00 14.45
CA THR A 138 -10.00 12.45 13.10
C THR A 138 -9.32 13.78 12.81
N MET A 139 -8.42 13.77 11.83
CA MET A 139 -7.58 14.90 11.44
C MET A 139 -8.02 15.47 10.10
N GLY A 140 -7.94 16.80 9.97
CA GLY A 140 -8.15 17.52 8.72
C GLY A 140 -6.96 18.42 8.45
N PHE A 141 -6.60 18.59 7.17
CA PHE A 141 -5.56 19.53 6.76
C PHE A 141 -6.09 20.42 5.64
N ARG A 142 -6.07 21.72 5.90
CA ARG A 142 -6.18 22.78 4.88
C ARG A 142 -4.80 23.11 4.34
N SER A 143 -4.73 23.94 3.30
CA SER A 143 -3.46 24.38 2.71
C SER A 143 -2.49 24.95 3.74
N GLU A 144 -2.99 25.74 4.70
CA GLU A 144 -2.22 26.39 5.77
C GLU A 144 -1.76 25.45 6.89
N ASP A 145 -2.43 24.32 7.10
CA ASP A 145 -2.13 23.36 8.18
C ASP A 145 -0.86 22.54 7.93
N HIS A 146 -0.42 22.47 6.67
CA HIS A 146 0.73 21.66 6.27
C HIS A 146 2.06 22.33 6.61
N ALA A 147 2.86 21.68 7.45
CA ALA A 147 4.27 22.05 7.68
C ALA A 147 5.17 21.59 6.52
N CYS A 148 4.91 20.39 5.99
CA CYS A 148 5.58 19.88 4.79
C CYS A 148 4.89 20.45 3.54
N PRO A 149 5.61 21.06 2.58
CA PRO A 149 5.00 21.65 1.39
C PRO A 149 4.52 20.61 0.36
N LEU A 150 5.04 19.39 0.38
CA LEU A 150 4.83 18.39 -0.68
C LEU A 150 3.36 17.94 -0.81
N PRO A 151 2.62 17.63 0.28
CA PRO A 151 1.19 17.33 0.18
C PRO A 151 0.39 18.46 -0.46
N ARG A 152 0.78 19.73 -0.24
CA ARG A 152 0.14 20.89 -0.88
C ARG A 152 0.30 20.85 -2.41
N VAL A 153 1.46 20.42 -2.90
CA VAL A 153 1.66 20.20 -4.35
C VAL A 153 0.81 19.02 -4.83
N PHE A 154 0.85 17.88 -4.13
CA PHE A 154 0.16 16.66 -4.58
C PHE A 154 -1.37 16.77 -4.56
N MET A 155 -1.92 17.58 -3.66
CA MET A 155 -3.35 17.89 -3.59
C MET A 155 -3.80 18.99 -4.57
N GLY A 156 -2.86 19.76 -5.15
CA GLY A 156 -3.19 20.91 -5.99
C GLY A 156 -3.49 22.20 -5.20
N HIS A 157 -3.00 22.35 -3.96
CA HIS A 157 -3.11 23.59 -3.21
C HIS A 157 -2.14 24.68 -3.69
N ILE A 158 -1.01 24.30 -4.30
CA ILE A 158 0.01 25.20 -4.81
C ILE A 158 0.55 24.70 -6.15
N ASP A 159 1.15 25.62 -6.92
CA ASP A 159 1.76 25.33 -8.22
C ASP A 159 2.94 24.33 -8.09
N PRO A 160 3.03 23.31 -8.98
CA PRO A 160 4.07 22.30 -8.95
C PRO A 160 5.41 22.73 -9.57
N GLY A 161 5.51 23.91 -10.20
CA GLY A 161 6.66 24.31 -11.00
C GLY A 161 8.00 24.25 -10.24
N ARG A 162 8.01 24.70 -8.97
CA ARG A 162 9.22 24.60 -8.12
C ARG A 162 9.62 23.17 -7.77
N LEU A 163 8.65 22.26 -7.65
CA LEU A 163 8.93 20.84 -7.46
C LEU A 163 9.48 20.24 -8.76
N LEU A 164 8.86 20.55 -9.89
CA LEU A 164 9.24 20.05 -11.21
C LEU A 164 10.62 20.51 -11.67
N ALA A 165 11.13 21.62 -11.14
CA ALA A 165 12.49 22.09 -11.37
C ALA A 165 13.60 21.18 -10.79
N GLY A 166 13.27 20.02 -10.20
CA GLY A 166 14.27 19.01 -9.83
C GLY A 166 15.03 19.28 -8.52
N THR A 167 15.09 20.52 -8.03
CA THR A 167 16.00 20.92 -6.94
C THR A 167 15.95 20.07 -5.67
N LEU A 168 14.77 19.57 -5.26
CA LEU A 168 14.64 18.71 -4.07
C LEU A 168 15.12 17.27 -4.34
N ALA A 169 15.20 16.82 -5.58
CA ALA A 169 15.78 15.52 -5.93
C ALA A 169 17.31 15.51 -5.81
N GLY A 170 17.97 16.67 -5.68
CA GLY A 170 19.42 16.77 -5.46
C GLY A 170 19.94 16.11 -4.17
N TYR A 171 19.05 15.76 -3.23
CA TYR A 171 19.42 14.91 -2.08
C TYR A 171 19.65 13.43 -2.45
N TYR A 172 19.23 13.00 -3.65
CA TYR A 172 19.17 11.59 -4.06
C TYR A 172 19.72 11.34 -5.46
N GLN A 173 19.95 12.39 -6.25
CA GLN A 173 20.40 12.35 -7.63
C GLN A 173 21.48 13.42 -7.81
N ASP A 174 22.41 13.20 -8.72
CA ASP A 174 23.51 14.10 -9.07
C ASP A 174 23.39 14.65 -10.51
N ASP A 175 22.60 13.99 -11.36
CA ASP A 175 22.25 14.46 -12.70
C ASP A 175 20.94 15.30 -12.71
N PRO A 176 20.94 16.54 -13.23
CA PRO A 176 19.74 17.38 -13.33
C PRO A 176 18.59 16.74 -14.10
N GLY A 177 18.86 15.99 -15.18
CA GLY A 177 17.82 15.31 -15.95
C GLY A 177 17.12 14.22 -15.14
N CYS A 178 17.89 13.46 -14.36
CA CYS A 178 17.37 12.48 -13.40
C CYS A 178 16.61 13.16 -12.25
N MET A 179 17.06 14.32 -11.77
CA MET A 179 16.35 15.11 -10.77
C MET A 179 14.96 15.53 -11.26
N GLU A 180 14.86 16.13 -12.46
CA GLU A 180 13.60 16.51 -13.08
C GLU A 180 12.70 15.30 -13.33
N THR A 181 13.26 14.21 -13.87
CA THR A 181 12.53 12.95 -14.11
C THR A 181 11.95 12.38 -12.82
N MET A 182 12.75 12.35 -11.74
CA MET A 182 12.30 11.89 -10.43
C MET A 182 11.14 12.76 -9.93
N GLU A 183 11.28 14.08 -9.97
CA GLU A 183 10.22 14.98 -9.48
C GLU A 183 8.97 14.93 -10.33
N ALA A 184 9.08 14.76 -11.64
CA ALA A 184 7.96 14.59 -12.56
C ALA A 184 7.20 13.28 -12.33
N SER A 185 7.89 12.22 -11.89
CA SER A 185 7.31 10.88 -11.71
C SER A 185 6.18 10.81 -10.67
N TYR A 186 6.15 11.73 -9.69
CA TYR A 186 5.17 11.67 -8.62
C TYR A 186 3.76 12.09 -9.09
N PRO A 187 2.72 11.25 -8.85
CA PRO A 187 1.36 11.60 -9.19
C PRO A 187 0.88 12.78 -8.33
N ARG A 188 0.11 13.69 -8.95
CA ARG A 188 -0.43 14.90 -8.31
C ARG A 188 -1.74 15.33 -8.96
N TRP A 189 -2.55 16.09 -8.25
CA TRP A 189 -3.78 16.67 -8.79
C TRP A 189 -3.54 18.06 -9.40
N PRO A 190 -4.38 18.50 -10.37
CA PRO A 190 -4.35 19.87 -10.86
C PRO A 190 -4.58 20.89 -9.74
N VAL A 191 -4.06 22.10 -9.92
CA VAL A 191 -4.29 23.20 -8.96
C VAL A 191 -5.79 23.45 -8.79
N GLY A 192 -6.24 23.56 -7.54
CA GLY A 192 -7.65 23.77 -7.18
C GLY A 192 -8.50 22.49 -7.15
N ALA A 193 -7.92 21.30 -7.35
CA ALA A 193 -8.69 20.05 -7.39
C ALA A 193 -9.35 19.68 -6.05
N TYR A 194 -8.64 19.92 -4.94
CA TYR A 194 -9.11 19.62 -3.58
C TYR A 194 -8.76 20.77 -2.64
N ARG A 195 -9.57 20.92 -1.59
CA ARG A 195 -9.43 21.97 -0.58
C ARG A 195 -8.80 21.45 0.70
N GLU A 196 -9.18 20.24 1.09
CA GLU A 196 -8.72 19.64 2.34
C GLU A 196 -8.49 18.14 2.16
N ILE A 197 -7.73 17.58 3.09
CA ILE A 197 -7.63 16.13 3.28
C ILE A 197 -8.06 15.76 4.68
N TRP A 198 -8.92 14.76 4.80
CA TRP A 198 -9.38 14.22 6.08
C TRP A 198 -8.88 12.79 6.28
N LEU A 199 -8.47 12.50 7.51
CA LEU A 199 -7.89 11.25 7.94
C LEU A 199 -8.63 10.79 9.20
N ALA A 200 -9.23 9.61 9.17
CA ALA A 200 -9.99 9.08 10.31
C ALA A 200 -9.70 7.59 10.47
N PRO A 201 -9.69 7.06 11.71
CA PRO A 201 -9.78 5.62 11.94
C PRO A 201 -10.99 5.05 11.19
N LEU A 202 -10.80 3.96 10.44
CA LEU A 202 -11.83 3.43 9.54
C LEU A 202 -13.11 3.01 10.30
N ASP A 203 -12.94 2.48 11.53
CA ASP A 203 -14.01 2.08 12.46
C ASP A 203 -14.78 3.27 13.06
N ARG A 204 -14.25 4.49 12.96
CA ARG A 204 -14.87 5.74 13.47
C ARG A 204 -15.09 6.77 12.38
N CYS A 205 -14.89 6.38 11.12
CA CYS A 205 -14.97 7.26 9.98
C CYS A 205 -16.43 7.71 9.75
N ARG A 206 -16.68 9.01 9.87
CA ARG A 206 -18.01 9.64 9.67
C ARG A 206 -18.16 10.32 8.31
N TYR A 207 -17.45 9.80 7.32
CA TYR A 207 -17.56 10.19 5.92
C TYR A 207 -17.28 8.95 5.04
N ILE A 208 -17.61 9.03 3.76
CA ILE A 208 -17.23 7.98 2.79
C ILE A 208 -15.82 8.29 2.31
N PRO A 209 -14.80 7.48 2.65
CA PRO A 209 -13.43 7.74 2.22
C PRO A 209 -13.29 7.48 0.72
N ASP A 210 -12.32 8.13 0.08
CA ASP A 210 -11.96 7.87 -1.32
C ASP A 210 -10.97 6.69 -1.40
N LEU A 211 -10.15 6.51 -0.36
CA LEU A 211 -9.26 5.37 -0.19
C LEU A 211 -9.06 5.02 1.29
N ILE A 212 -8.50 3.84 1.54
CA ILE A 212 -8.03 3.40 2.85
C ILE A 212 -6.52 3.21 2.79
N VAL A 213 -5.82 3.63 3.83
CA VAL A 213 -4.39 3.32 4.04
C VAL A 213 -4.25 2.43 5.26
N VAL A 214 -3.49 1.36 5.11
CA VAL A 214 -3.19 0.35 6.13
C VAL A 214 -1.68 0.32 6.35
N TYR A 215 -1.25 0.14 7.59
CA TYR A 215 0.15 -0.10 7.93
C TYR A 215 0.28 -1.46 8.59
N GLY A 216 1.29 -2.21 8.17
CA GLY A 216 1.60 -3.53 8.73
C GLY A 216 2.99 -3.97 8.31
N ASN A 217 3.47 -5.05 8.90
CA ASN A 217 4.76 -5.62 8.52
C ASN A 217 4.70 -6.29 7.13
N PRO A 218 5.85 -6.66 6.52
CA PRO A 218 5.87 -7.27 5.20
C PRO A 218 5.00 -8.53 5.06
N ALA A 219 4.88 -9.35 6.12
CA ALA A 219 4.03 -10.55 6.09
C ALA A 219 2.52 -10.20 6.12
N GLN A 220 2.13 -9.15 6.83
CA GLN A 220 0.76 -8.64 6.82
C GLN A 220 0.43 -8.02 5.45
N VAL A 221 1.35 -7.21 4.92
CA VAL A 221 1.20 -6.62 3.58
C VAL A 221 1.12 -7.72 2.52
N LEU A 222 1.94 -8.78 2.59
CA LEU A 222 1.84 -9.93 1.68
C LEU A 222 0.41 -10.51 1.62
N THR A 223 -0.28 -10.59 2.77
CA THR A 223 -1.69 -11.03 2.81
C THR A 223 -2.59 -10.10 1.98
N LEU A 224 -2.41 -8.79 2.10
CA LEU A 224 -3.15 -7.78 1.34
C LEU A 224 -2.81 -7.82 -0.16
N ILE A 225 -1.54 -8.08 -0.50
CA ILE A 225 -1.09 -8.24 -1.89
C ILE A 225 -1.80 -9.41 -2.55
N GLN A 226 -1.80 -10.58 -1.89
CA GLN A 226 -2.47 -11.77 -2.41
C GLN A 226 -3.97 -11.50 -2.60
N ALA A 227 -4.61 -10.86 -1.62
CA ALA A 227 -6.04 -10.55 -1.68
C ALA A 227 -6.38 -9.56 -2.81
N ALA A 228 -5.57 -8.53 -3.00
CA ALA A 228 -5.76 -7.58 -4.09
C ALA A 228 -5.52 -8.23 -5.47
N ASN A 229 -4.56 -9.16 -5.55
CA ASN A 229 -4.26 -9.90 -6.78
C ASN A 229 -5.29 -11.00 -7.10
N PHE A 230 -6.23 -11.29 -6.19
CA PHE A 230 -7.28 -12.29 -6.41
C PHE A 230 -8.16 -11.91 -7.62
N ARG A 231 -8.30 -12.88 -8.55
CA ARG A 231 -8.95 -12.71 -9.87
C ARG A 231 -8.32 -11.63 -10.77
N LEU A 232 -7.10 -11.16 -10.46
CA LEU A 232 -6.25 -10.37 -11.36
C LEU A 232 -5.13 -11.25 -11.92
N GLY A 233 -4.39 -11.93 -11.05
CA GLY A 233 -3.31 -12.86 -11.41
C GLY A 233 -2.01 -12.19 -11.86
N SER A 234 -2.08 -11.01 -12.48
CA SER A 234 -0.94 -10.24 -13.00
C SER A 234 0.02 -9.69 -11.94
N GLY A 235 -0.38 -9.72 -10.66
CA GLY A 235 0.28 -8.99 -9.58
C GLY A 235 -0.31 -7.58 -9.42
N ILE A 236 0.21 -6.87 -8.41
CA ILE A 236 -0.11 -5.45 -8.17
C ILE A 236 1.13 -4.60 -8.41
N ARG A 237 0.94 -3.42 -8.99
CA ARG A 237 2.05 -2.51 -9.30
C ARG A 237 2.40 -1.65 -8.09
N SER A 238 3.68 -1.57 -7.77
CA SER A 238 4.24 -0.60 -6.84
C SER A 238 5.50 0.01 -7.46
N VAL A 239 5.71 1.29 -7.22
CA VAL A 239 6.90 2.03 -7.65
C VAL A 239 7.38 2.84 -6.44
N SER A 240 8.68 2.79 -6.15
CA SER A 240 9.30 3.54 -5.06
C SER A 240 10.62 4.14 -5.52
N SER A 241 10.76 5.44 -5.33
CA SER A 241 12.02 6.19 -5.43
C SER A 241 12.68 6.38 -4.06
N GLY A 242 12.20 5.71 -3.02
CA GLY A 242 12.66 5.87 -1.63
C GLY A 242 12.12 7.11 -0.92
N ARG A 243 11.21 7.87 -1.55
CA ARG A 243 10.65 9.11 -0.99
C ARG A 243 9.22 9.36 -1.48
N TYR A 244 8.58 10.32 -0.82
CA TYR A 244 7.26 10.87 -1.19
C TYR A 244 6.14 9.84 -1.31
N GLY A 245 6.12 8.84 -0.43
CA GLY A 245 5.02 7.87 -0.33
C GLY A 245 3.63 8.52 -0.21
N CYS A 246 3.56 9.75 0.32
CA CYS A 246 2.32 10.53 0.33
C CYS A 246 1.76 10.85 -1.05
N ALA A 247 2.58 11.05 -2.10
CA ALA A 247 2.07 11.23 -3.46
C ALA A 247 1.28 10.01 -3.93
N THR A 248 1.76 8.80 -3.59
CA THR A 248 1.13 7.54 -3.97
C THR A 248 -0.29 7.43 -3.42
N TRP A 249 -0.49 7.66 -2.12
CA TRP A 249 -1.84 7.55 -1.54
C TRP A 249 -2.69 8.82 -1.72
N ILE A 250 -2.11 10.02 -1.88
CA ILE A 250 -2.87 11.26 -2.18
C ILE A 250 -3.41 11.24 -3.62
N ALA A 251 -2.63 10.77 -4.58
CA ALA A 251 -3.01 10.86 -6.00
C ALA A 251 -2.87 9.54 -6.74
N GLY A 252 -1.76 8.81 -6.55
CA GLY A 252 -1.45 7.61 -7.33
C GLY A 252 -2.53 6.54 -7.30
N VAL A 253 -2.99 6.15 -6.11
CA VAL A 253 -3.99 5.10 -5.88
C VAL A 253 -5.32 5.43 -6.54
N LEU A 254 -5.79 6.68 -6.38
CA LEU A 254 -7.05 7.13 -6.94
C LEU A 254 -6.99 7.26 -8.47
N LYS A 255 -5.86 7.72 -9.01
CA LYS A 255 -5.66 7.81 -10.47
C LYS A 255 -5.53 6.44 -11.12
N ALA A 256 -4.86 5.50 -10.47
CA ALA A 256 -4.72 4.13 -10.97
C ALA A 256 -6.01 3.32 -10.82
N GLY A 257 -6.81 3.59 -9.78
CA GLY A 257 -8.01 2.80 -9.48
C GLY A 257 -7.69 1.37 -9.01
N GLU A 258 -6.46 1.15 -8.53
CA GLU A 258 -5.91 -0.14 -8.13
C GLU A 258 -5.22 -0.05 -6.77
N CYS A 259 -5.20 -1.17 -6.04
CA CYS A 259 -4.47 -1.25 -4.79
C CYS A 259 -2.95 -1.22 -5.05
N THR A 260 -2.20 -0.66 -4.11
CA THR A 260 -0.73 -0.66 -4.16
C THR A 260 -0.14 -0.72 -2.76
N TYR A 261 1.17 -0.97 -2.67
CA TYR A 261 1.93 -0.97 -1.44
C TYR A 261 3.12 -0.03 -1.55
N MET A 262 3.61 0.46 -0.41
CA MET A 262 4.69 1.42 -0.34
C MET A 262 5.67 1.02 0.76
N VAL A 263 6.94 1.35 0.54
CA VAL A 263 7.95 1.38 1.59
C VAL A 263 7.98 2.81 2.14
N PRO A 264 7.59 3.05 3.41
CA PRO A 264 7.60 4.39 3.98
C PRO A 264 9.00 5.02 3.95
N GLY A 265 9.07 6.26 3.47
CA GLY A 265 10.31 7.01 3.27
C GLY A 265 10.84 7.69 4.54
N PRO A 266 12.01 8.35 4.46
CA PRO A 266 12.72 8.86 5.63
C PRO A 266 11.94 9.93 6.41
N GLY A 267 11.31 10.90 5.72
CA GLY A 267 10.57 11.96 6.39
C GLY A 267 9.39 11.43 7.22
N GLU A 268 8.71 10.39 6.75
CA GLU A 268 7.62 9.77 7.50
C GLU A 268 8.12 9.00 8.74
N ARG A 269 9.27 8.34 8.65
CA ARG A 269 9.91 7.69 9.80
C ARG A 269 10.34 8.71 10.86
N VAL A 270 11.08 9.73 10.43
CA VAL A 270 11.65 10.75 11.33
C VAL A 270 10.58 11.59 11.99
N PHE A 271 9.59 12.10 11.24
CA PHE A 271 8.64 13.07 11.77
C PHE A 271 7.32 12.46 12.25
N ALA A 272 6.91 11.33 11.68
CA ALA A 272 5.64 10.68 11.99
C ALA A 272 5.77 9.34 12.71
N GLY A 273 7.00 8.90 13.03
CA GLY A 273 7.25 7.73 13.88
C GLY A 273 6.87 6.39 13.26
N THR A 274 6.85 6.30 11.92
CA THR A 274 6.67 5.02 11.24
C THR A 274 7.85 4.09 11.51
N GLN A 275 7.56 2.85 11.88
CA GLN A 275 8.57 1.91 12.38
C GLN A 275 9.33 1.20 11.27
N ASP A 276 10.54 0.73 11.56
CA ASP A 276 11.44 0.05 10.58
C ASP A 276 10.86 -1.21 9.97
N HIS A 277 10.00 -1.89 10.71
CA HIS A 277 9.29 -3.08 10.24
C HIS A 277 7.95 -2.75 9.54
N GLU A 278 7.56 -1.48 9.42
CA GLU A 278 6.28 -1.09 8.81
C GLU A 278 6.40 -0.83 7.31
N MET A 279 5.44 -1.39 6.59
CA MET A 279 5.07 -1.07 5.22
C MET A 279 3.66 -0.50 5.21
N SER A 280 3.31 0.25 4.17
CA SER A 280 1.93 0.73 3.98
C SER A 280 1.29 0.12 2.73
N PHE A 281 -0.03 -0.02 2.78
CA PHE A 281 -0.86 -0.56 1.70
C PHE A 281 -2.05 0.38 1.51
N ALA A 282 -2.36 0.74 0.27
CA ALA A 282 -3.44 1.64 -0.05
C ALA A 282 -4.49 0.97 -0.94
N ILE A 283 -5.75 1.22 -0.63
CA ILE A 283 -6.93 0.56 -1.19
C ILE A 283 -7.87 1.65 -1.68
N PRO A 284 -8.11 1.80 -3.00
CA PRO A 284 -9.21 2.64 -3.47
C PRO A 284 -10.51 2.15 -2.84
N TYR A 285 -11.38 3.06 -2.37
CA TYR A 285 -12.60 2.65 -1.67
C TYR A 285 -13.50 1.75 -2.53
N SER A 286 -13.52 1.99 -3.85
CA SER A 286 -14.22 1.16 -4.83
C SER A 286 -13.72 -0.30 -4.91
N ARG A 287 -12.56 -0.62 -4.34
CA ARG A 287 -11.96 -1.97 -4.32
C ARG A 287 -12.10 -2.69 -2.99
N SER A 288 -12.70 -2.07 -1.96
CA SER A 288 -12.76 -2.68 -0.61
C SER A 288 -13.48 -4.02 -0.59
N ASP A 289 -14.65 -4.14 -1.23
CA ASP A 289 -15.41 -5.40 -1.25
C ASP A 289 -14.64 -6.52 -1.96
N ARG A 290 -13.97 -6.20 -3.08
CA ARG A 290 -13.11 -7.16 -3.79
C ARG A 290 -11.94 -7.63 -2.92
N LEU A 291 -11.34 -6.73 -2.15
CA LEU A 291 -10.27 -7.08 -1.22
C LEU A 291 -10.78 -8.01 -0.10
N VAL A 292 -11.96 -7.74 0.44
CA VAL A 292 -12.62 -8.60 1.45
C VAL A 292 -12.85 -10.00 0.88
N GLU A 293 -13.39 -10.12 -0.34
CA GLU A 293 -13.55 -11.40 -1.03
C GLU A 293 -12.21 -12.14 -1.20
N GLY A 294 -11.16 -11.42 -1.59
CA GLY A 294 -9.82 -11.98 -1.76
C GLY A 294 -9.24 -12.52 -0.44
N LEU A 295 -9.36 -11.75 0.65
CA LEU A 295 -8.90 -12.15 1.98
C LEU A 295 -9.62 -13.41 2.47
N GLU A 296 -10.95 -13.46 2.38
CA GLU A 296 -11.73 -14.63 2.77
C GLU A 296 -11.42 -15.85 1.88
N TYR A 297 -11.25 -15.65 0.57
CA TYR A 297 -10.89 -16.74 -0.34
C TYR A 297 -9.53 -17.35 0.02
N ILE A 298 -8.48 -16.53 0.15
CA ILE A 298 -7.14 -17.02 0.49
C ILE A 298 -7.16 -17.73 1.83
N ARG A 299 -7.86 -17.14 2.81
CA ARG A 299 -8.02 -17.77 4.12
C ARG A 299 -8.68 -19.15 4.03
N SER A 300 -9.71 -19.30 3.18
CA SER A 300 -10.41 -20.58 3.00
C SER A 300 -9.54 -21.69 2.40
N LYS A 301 -8.46 -21.33 1.69
CA LYS A 301 -7.52 -22.30 1.11
C LYS A 301 -6.47 -22.79 2.09
N GLY A 302 -6.21 -22.04 3.17
CA GLY A 302 -5.28 -22.43 4.23
C GLY A 302 -3.79 -22.45 3.84
N ALA A 303 -3.44 -22.21 2.57
CA ALA A 303 -2.05 -22.25 2.09
C ALA A 303 -1.17 -21.17 2.72
N PHE A 304 -1.73 -19.98 2.97
CA PHE A 304 -1.05 -18.90 3.67
C PHE A 304 -2.03 -18.22 4.65
N ARG A 305 -1.52 -17.83 5.82
CA ARG A 305 -2.23 -17.02 6.79
C ARG A 305 -1.26 -16.18 7.61
N TYR A 306 -1.74 -15.07 8.17
CA TYR A 306 -1.05 -14.35 9.21
C TYR A 306 -1.60 -14.71 10.61
N PRO A 307 -0.75 -14.86 11.65
CA PRO A 307 0.72 -14.98 11.59
C PRO A 307 1.19 -16.17 10.75
N VAL A 308 2.36 -16.03 10.12
CA VAL A 308 2.93 -17.05 9.22
C VAL A 308 3.31 -18.29 10.03
N PRO A 309 2.80 -19.49 9.70
CA PRO A 309 3.17 -20.70 10.40
C PRO A 309 4.60 -21.14 10.03
N THR A 310 5.43 -21.39 11.04
CA THR A 310 6.78 -21.93 10.85
C THR A 310 6.71 -23.45 10.67
N MET A 311 6.38 -23.90 9.46
CA MET A 311 6.20 -25.34 9.19
C MET A 311 7.47 -26.17 9.40
N GLY A 312 8.65 -25.55 9.34
CA GLY A 312 9.92 -26.21 9.66
C GLY A 312 10.02 -26.74 11.10
N LEU A 313 9.14 -26.31 12.02
CA LEU A 313 9.04 -26.88 13.37
C LEU A 313 8.49 -28.32 13.39
N LEU A 314 7.83 -28.75 12.30
CA LEU A 314 7.38 -30.13 12.13
C LEU A 314 8.41 -31.00 11.39
N SER A 315 9.50 -30.41 10.92
CA SER A 315 10.56 -31.14 10.25
C SER A 315 11.46 -31.82 11.27
N GLU A 316 11.93 -33.02 10.94
CA GLU A 316 13.00 -33.67 11.69
C GLU A 316 14.24 -32.77 11.68
N PRO A 317 14.79 -32.42 12.84
CA PRO A 317 15.99 -31.59 12.91
C PRO A 317 17.19 -32.40 12.41
N LYS A 318 18.00 -31.79 11.54
CA LYS A 318 19.30 -32.38 11.16
C LYS A 318 20.32 -32.14 12.27
N ILE A 319 20.23 -32.94 13.32
CA ILE A 319 21.14 -32.89 14.47
C ILE A 319 22.52 -33.41 14.04
N PRO A 320 23.64 -32.78 14.45
CA PRO A 320 24.97 -33.28 14.15
C PRO A 320 25.20 -34.68 14.72
N ALA A 321 25.86 -35.56 13.94
CA ALA A 321 26.07 -36.97 14.28
C ALA A 321 26.58 -37.22 15.72
N LYS A 322 27.47 -36.35 16.22
CA LYS A 322 28.06 -36.45 17.56
C LYS A 322 27.03 -36.46 18.71
N TYR A 323 25.87 -35.85 18.53
CA TYR A 323 24.82 -35.85 19.55
C TYR A 323 24.13 -37.21 19.69
N HIS A 324 24.23 -38.09 18.69
CA HIS A 324 23.67 -39.44 18.77
C HIS A 324 24.62 -40.42 19.49
N GLU A 325 25.86 -40.03 19.79
CA GLU A 325 26.83 -40.85 20.55
C GLU A 325 26.42 -41.08 22.02
N ILE A 326 25.41 -40.37 22.53
CA ILE A 326 24.85 -40.59 23.89
C ILE A 326 23.63 -41.52 23.90
N GLU A 327 23.13 -41.92 22.73
CA GLU A 327 22.05 -42.89 22.64
C GLU A 327 22.60 -44.27 23.07
N PRO A 328 21.93 -45.00 23.98
CA PRO A 328 22.37 -46.33 24.35
C PRO A 328 22.21 -47.29 23.16
N ASP A 329 23.09 -48.30 23.11
CA ASP A 329 23.03 -49.41 22.14
C ASP A 329 21.73 -50.22 22.23
#